data_AF-A0A922CK61-F1
#
_entry.id   AF-A0A922CK61-F1
#
_cell.length_a   1.000
_cell.length_b   1.000
_cell.length_c   1.000
_cell.angle_alpha   90.00
_cell.angle_beta   90.00
_cell.angle_gamma   90.00
#
_symmetry.space_group_name_H-M   'P 1'
#
loop_
_entity.id
_entity.type
_entity.pdbx_description
1 polymer ?
#
loop_
_entity_poly.entity_id
_entity_poly.type
_entity_poly.pdbx_seq_one_letter_code
_entity_poly.pdbx_strand_id
1 'polypeptide(L)'
;MIKNIFKLFTNKMHSFFVILYLITLPKLFEAKVADSDLNEVSERQYAVKINKCCEHNELMVDSICRLVNNYNQSVWVPQFKTEDGKDSKVKFYNYTYGLPDCEATQWRSILDFGKSEDELNLLTDGRLRHLIHHEHSTDSMKEEPQPSNPFSLHENIPIPEVKEPASYIHVQNKYCMDKILITNTSMVGIYAQVCIPEVKANWKDFNFLMKKVLNPIFHAIAMVLFLIVAIIYFVLPTLRDLPGNIITTINVCLIVSQAADLVRIFTEFSNHISFMITGKDIHTV
;
A
#
# COMPACT_ATOMS: atom_id res chain seq x y z
N MET A 1 70.41 62.12 23.44
CA MET A 1 69.86 61.06 24.33
C MET A 1 68.42 61.31 24.81
N ILE A 2 67.90 62.55 24.80
CA ILE A 2 66.57 62.88 25.36
C ILE A 2 65.40 62.60 24.39
N LYS A 3 65.60 62.68 23.07
CA LYS A 3 64.56 62.41 22.05
C LYS A 3 64.08 60.95 22.00
N ASN A 4 64.94 59.98 22.37
CA ASN A 4 64.56 58.56 22.36
C ASN A 4 63.74 58.14 23.58
N ILE A 5 63.88 58.83 24.72
CA ILE A 5 63.13 58.52 25.95
C ILE A 5 61.67 59.00 25.79
N PHE A 6 61.45 60.16 25.16
CA PHE A 6 60.10 60.69 24.93
C PHE A 6 59.31 59.83 23.93
N LYS A 7 59.98 59.25 22.92
CA LYS A 7 59.37 58.33 21.95
C LYS A 7 59.06 56.94 22.55
N LEU A 8 59.81 56.54 23.59
CA LEU A 8 59.55 55.29 24.33
C LEU A 8 58.33 55.42 25.25
N PHE A 9 58.13 56.60 25.86
CA PHE A 9 56.98 56.87 26.73
C PHE A 9 55.66 56.99 25.98
N THR A 10 55.63 57.64 24.81
CA THR A 10 54.40 57.76 23.99
C THR A 10 53.92 56.43 23.42
N ASN A 11 54.83 55.55 22.98
CA ASN A 11 54.47 54.23 22.48
C ASN A 11 53.95 53.30 23.58
N LYS A 12 54.51 53.38 24.79
CA LYS A 12 54.06 52.59 25.93
C LYS A 12 52.68 53.04 26.43
N MET A 13 52.39 54.33 26.35
CA MET A 13 51.09 54.92 26.71
C MET A 13 49.99 54.55 25.69
N HIS A 14 50.29 54.52 24.39
CA HIS A 14 49.35 54.02 23.38
C HIS A 14 49.08 52.51 23.51
N SER A 15 50.10 51.70 23.79
CA SER A 15 49.90 50.27 24.04
C SER A 15 49.02 50.02 25.28
N PHE A 16 49.18 50.82 26.34
CA PHE A 16 48.33 50.73 27.54
C PHE A 16 46.87 51.12 27.27
N PHE A 17 46.62 52.15 26.45
CA PHE A 17 45.27 52.55 26.07
C PHE A 17 44.58 51.51 25.16
N VAL A 18 45.30 50.88 24.24
CA VAL A 18 44.75 49.81 23.38
C VAL A 18 44.43 48.56 24.18
N ILE A 19 45.29 48.18 25.14
CA ILE A 19 45.04 47.06 26.05
C ILE A 19 43.86 47.37 26.98
N LEU A 20 43.76 48.60 27.51
CA LEU A 20 42.62 49.01 28.32
C LEU A 20 41.31 49.00 27.51
N TYR A 21 41.34 49.43 26.24
CA TYR A 21 40.19 49.40 25.33
C TYR A 21 39.75 47.96 25.00
N LEU A 22 40.70 47.04 24.80
CA LEU A 22 40.45 45.61 24.59
C LEU A 22 39.93 44.90 25.86
N ILE A 23 40.37 45.31 27.05
CA ILE A 23 39.89 44.74 28.33
C ILE A 23 38.53 45.32 28.73
N THR A 24 38.14 46.50 28.25
CA THR A 24 36.79 47.06 28.45
C THR A 24 35.74 46.55 27.47
N LEU A 25 36.11 45.76 26.46
CA LEU A 25 35.18 45.25 25.45
C LEU A 25 34.39 43.96 25.75
N PRO A 26 34.60 43.16 26.83
CA PRO A 26 33.77 41.98 27.07
C PRO A 26 32.74 42.27 28.17
N LYS A 27 31.88 43.26 27.97
CA LYS A 27 30.65 43.40 28.78
C LYS A 27 29.52 44.00 27.95
N LEU A 28 28.95 43.20 27.04
CA LEU A 28 27.49 43.04 26.89
C LEU A 28 27.19 42.03 25.75
N PHE A 29 27.50 40.76 25.96
CA PHE A 29 26.69 39.71 25.37
C PHE A 29 26.12 38.90 26.54
N GLU A 30 25.10 39.46 27.19
CA GLU A 30 24.12 38.60 27.84
C GLU A 30 23.40 37.87 26.70
N ALA A 31 23.92 36.68 26.38
CA ALA A 31 23.09 35.68 25.75
C ALA A 31 21.95 35.40 26.74
N LYS A 32 20.80 36.00 26.49
CA LYS A 32 19.56 35.67 27.18
C LYS A 32 19.24 34.23 26.81
N VAL A 33 19.74 33.28 27.59
CA VAL A 33 19.27 31.90 27.58
C VAL A 33 17.82 32.02 28.04
N ALA A 34 16.90 32.03 27.07
CA ALA A 34 15.52 31.79 27.39
C ALA A 34 15.50 30.45 28.13
N ASP A 35 14.87 30.42 29.32
CA ASP A 35 14.42 29.18 29.94
C ASP A 35 13.43 28.55 28.97
N SER A 36 13.94 27.91 27.93
CA SER A 36 13.17 27.03 27.09
C SER A 36 12.98 25.78 27.92
N ASP A 37 11.75 25.58 28.41
CA ASP A 37 11.35 24.39 29.14
C ASP A 37 11.83 23.16 28.36
N LEU A 38 12.85 22.47 28.88
CA LEU A 38 13.52 21.36 28.19
C LEU A 38 12.51 20.27 27.80
N ASN A 39 11.42 20.15 28.56
CA ASN A 39 10.29 19.29 28.25
C ASN A 39 9.57 19.74 26.98
N GLU A 40 9.28 21.03 26.81
CA GLU A 40 8.61 21.54 25.59
C GLU A 40 9.51 21.40 24.35
N VAL A 41 10.82 21.64 24.50
CA VAL A 41 11.79 21.45 23.40
C VAL A 41 11.86 19.98 23.00
N SER A 42 11.86 19.07 23.98
CA SER A 42 11.83 17.62 23.72
C SER A 42 10.52 17.19 23.06
N GLU A 43 9.37 17.68 23.52
CA GLU A 43 8.04 17.37 22.94
C GLU A 43 7.95 17.84 21.47
N ARG A 44 8.56 18.99 21.14
CA ARG A 44 8.66 19.47 19.75
C ARG A 44 9.60 18.62 18.89
N GLN A 45 10.68 18.10 19.47
CA GLN A 45 11.61 17.24 18.76
C GLN A 45 10.99 15.87 18.41
N TYR A 46 10.10 15.36 19.28
CA TYR A 46 9.32 14.13 19.07
C TYR A 46 7.91 14.40 18.51
N ALA A 47 7.71 15.53 17.82
CA ALA A 47 6.44 15.87 17.20
C ALA A 47 6.00 14.79 16.19
N VAL A 48 4.70 14.49 16.19
CA VAL A 48 4.11 13.47 15.31
C VAL A 48 4.21 13.93 13.86
N LYS A 49 4.70 13.05 12.98
CA LYS A 49 4.79 13.34 11.55
C LYS A 49 3.49 12.95 10.86
N ILE A 50 2.98 13.84 10.00
CA ILE A 50 1.75 13.64 9.25
C ILE A 50 2.03 13.85 7.77
N ASN A 51 1.69 12.87 6.94
CA ASN A 51 1.85 12.98 5.51
C ASN A 51 0.69 13.77 4.89
N LYS A 52 0.99 14.95 4.34
CA LYS A 52 0.03 15.79 3.62
C LYS A 52 0.27 15.68 2.11
N CYS A 53 -0.78 15.50 1.32
CA CYS A 53 -0.62 15.31 -0.13
C CYS A 53 -0.14 16.59 -0.84
N CYS A 54 -0.78 17.73 -0.57
CA CYS A 54 -0.44 19.01 -1.17
C CYS A 54 0.41 19.87 -0.22
N GLU A 55 1.03 20.93 -0.75
CA GLU A 55 1.84 21.88 0.03
C GLU A 55 1.04 22.59 1.14
N HIS A 56 1.75 23.35 1.99
CA HIS A 56 1.18 24.01 3.18
C HIS A 56 -0.09 24.83 2.91
N ASN A 57 -0.08 25.65 1.84
CA ASN A 57 -1.18 26.56 1.48
C ASN A 57 -2.05 26.02 0.33
N GLU A 58 -2.01 24.70 0.11
CA GLU A 58 -2.75 24.03 -0.94
C GLU A 58 -3.73 23.02 -0.36
N LEU A 59 -4.80 22.76 -1.11
CA LEU A 59 -5.78 21.72 -0.84
C LEU A 59 -6.08 20.96 -2.13
N MET A 60 -6.68 19.78 -2.00
CA MET A 60 -7.04 18.95 -3.14
C MET A 60 -8.32 19.46 -3.80
N VAL A 61 -8.27 19.89 -5.07
CA VAL A 61 -9.45 20.29 -5.84
C VAL A 61 -9.57 19.40 -7.07
N ASP A 62 -10.65 18.63 -7.17
CA ASP A 62 -10.89 17.69 -8.27
C ASP A 62 -9.66 16.77 -8.55
N SER A 63 -9.03 16.28 -7.48
CA SER A 63 -7.80 15.45 -7.51
C SER A 63 -6.51 16.16 -7.97
N ILE A 64 -6.47 17.50 -7.94
CA ILE A 64 -5.28 18.30 -8.23
C ILE A 64 -5.01 19.27 -7.08
N CYS A 65 -3.75 19.41 -6.65
CA CYS A 65 -3.37 20.39 -5.64
C CYS A 65 -3.53 21.83 -6.16
N ARG A 66 -4.27 22.66 -5.42
CA ARG A 66 -4.53 24.07 -5.75
C ARG A 66 -4.43 24.95 -4.51
N LEU A 67 -4.06 26.21 -4.71
CA LEU A 67 -3.98 27.21 -3.66
C LEU A 67 -5.34 27.47 -3.00
N VAL A 68 -5.35 27.42 -1.66
CA VAL A 68 -6.54 27.56 -0.81
C VAL A 68 -7.25 28.91 -1.05
N ASN A 69 -6.48 29.98 -1.29
CA ASN A 69 -6.98 31.34 -1.47
C ASN A 69 -7.95 31.49 -2.67
N ASN A 70 -7.87 30.60 -3.65
CA ASN A 70 -8.71 30.67 -4.85
C ASN A 70 -10.14 30.14 -4.62
N TYR A 71 -10.37 29.39 -3.53
CA TYR A 71 -11.59 28.61 -3.32
C TYR A 71 -12.35 28.97 -2.03
N ASN A 72 -11.99 30.07 -1.35
CA ASN A 72 -12.58 30.51 -0.06
C ASN A 72 -12.63 29.40 1.00
N GLN A 73 -11.68 28.48 0.97
CA GLN A 73 -11.55 27.39 1.94
C GLN A 73 -10.51 27.73 3.00
N SER A 74 -10.53 27.02 4.12
CA SER A 74 -9.44 27.04 5.10
C SER A 74 -8.38 25.99 4.77
N VAL A 75 -7.15 26.24 5.23
CA VAL A 75 -6.07 25.25 5.25
C VAL A 75 -6.52 24.04 6.06
N TRP A 76 -6.17 22.85 5.59
CA TRP A 76 -6.49 21.61 6.27
C TRP A 76 -5.77 21.53 7.62
N VAL A 77 -6.50 21.07 8.65
CA VAL A 77 -5.98 20.84 9.99
C VAL A 77 -6.31 19.40 10.38
N PRO A 78 -5.32 18.59 10.81
CA PRO A 78 -5.52 17.21 11.18
C PRO A 78 -6.38 17.10 12.43
N GLN A 79 -7.30 16.15 12.39
CA GLN A 79 -8.09 15.72 13.54
C GLN A 79 -7.61 14.34 13.94
N PHE A 80 -7.21 14.17 15.19
CA PHE A 80 -6.65 12.91 15.67
C PHE A 80 -7.69 12.10 16.42
N LYS A 81 -7.66 10.79 16.25
CA LYS A 81 -8.42 9.82 17.02
C LYS A 81 -7.49 8.85 17.74
N THR A 82 -7.96 8.33 18.85
CA THR A 82 -7.33 7.20 19.56
C THR A 82 -7.64 5.89 18.85
N GLU A 83 -6.91 4.82 19.19
CA GLU A 83 -7.20 3.45 18.70
C GLU A 83 -8.64 3.02 19.02
N ASP A 84 -9.18 3.49 20.16
CA ASP A 84 -10.57 3.26 20.59
C ASP A 84 -11.60 4.12 19.80
N GLY A 85 -11.16 4.91 18.82
CA GLY A 85 -12.02 5.76 17.98
C GLY A 85 -12.47 7.07 18.61
N LYS A 86 -11.98 7.44 19.81
CA LYS A 86 -12.31 8.71 20.46
C LYS A 86 -11.44 9.85 19.96
N ASP A 87 -12.02 11.03 19.78
CA ASP A 87 -11.28 12.24 19.41
C ASP A 87 -10.22 12.61 20.45
N SER A 88 -9.04 12.99 19.97
CA SER A 88 -7.90 13.38 20.78
C SER A 88 -7.18 14.57 20.14
N LYS A 89 -6.37 15.26 20.94
CA LYS A 89 -5.58 16.42 20.50
C LYS A 89 -4.11 16.13 20.70
N VAL A 90 -3.35 16.22 19.62
CA VAL A 90 -1.88 16.18 19.66
C VAL A 90 -1.35 17.61 19.70
N LYS A 91 -0.49 17.89 20.68
CA LYS A 91 0.04 19.24 20.95
C LYS A 91 1.05 19.70 19.91
N PHE A 92 1.92 18.81 19.43
CA PHE A 92 2.95 19.10 18.44
C PHE A 92 2.95 18.06 17.32
N TYR A 93 2.85 18.54 16.08
CA TYR A 93 2.94 17.72 14.89
C TYR A 93 3.59 18.50 13.74
N ASN A 94 4.20 17.77 12.81
CA ASN A 94 4.88 18.31 11.63
C ASN A 94 4.33 17.67 10.35
N TYR A 95 4.10 18.48 9.33
CA TYR A 95 3.71 17.98 8.02
C TYR A 95 4.92 17.50 7.22
N THR A 96 4.75 16.36 6.55
CA THR A 96 5.62 15.87 5.49
C THR A 96 4.83 15.93 4.20
N TYR A 97 5.26 16.79 3.27
CA TYR A 97 4.53 17.02 2.02
C TYR A 97 4.94 16.01 0.96
N GLY A 98 3.97 15.61 0.12
CA GLY A 98 4.20 14.78 -1.05
C GLY A 98 3.32 13.53 -1.10
N LEU A 99 3.45 12.82 -2.21
CA LEU A 99 2.74 11.55 -2.46
C LEU A 99 3.38 10.40 -1.66
N PRO A 100 2.61 9.36 -1.30
CA PRO A 100 3.13 8.21 -0.58
C PRO A 100 4.12 7.40 -1.42
N ASP A 101 5.17 6.91 -0.78
CA ASP A 101 6.16 6.04 -1.41
C ASP A 101 5.69 4.58 -1.40
N CYS A 102 5.06 4.17 -2.50
CA CYS A 102 4.45 2.84 -2.61
C CYS A 102 5.36 1.78 -3.23
N GLU A 103 6.61 2.11 -3.52
CA GLU A 103 7.58 1.19 -4.13
C GLU A 103 7.00 0.47 -5.37
N ALA A 104 6.70 -0.83 -5.25
CA ALA A 104 6.12 -1.67 -6.31
C ALA A 104 4.58 -1.77 -6.26
N THR A 105 3.93 -1.22 -5.24
CA THR A 105 2.48 -1.29 -5.06
C THR A 105 1.77 -0.10 -5.74
N GLN A 106 0.51 -0.32 -6.14
CA GLN A 106 -0.30 0.72 -6.76
C GLN A 106 -0.87 1.70 -5.72
N TRP A 107 -1.14 2.92 -6.18
CA TRP A 107 -1.87 3.94 -5.44
C TRP A 107 -3.39 3.72 -5.53
N ARG A 108 -4.10 3.92 -4.42
CA ARG A 108 -5.56 4.00 -4.37
C ARG A 108 -6.02 5.25 -3.66
N SER A 109 -6.96 5.97 -4.27
CA SER A 109 -7.59 7.16 -3.70
C SER A 109 -8.77 6.75 -2.84
N ILE A 110 -8.89 7.34 -1.65
CA ILE A 110 -10.00 7.14 -0.72
C ILE A 110 -10.61 8.52 -0.45
N LEU A 111 -11.94 8.57 -0.49
CA LEU A 111 -12.73 9.77 -0.28
C LEU A 111 -13.66 9.53 0.90
N ASP A 112 -13.55 10.37 1.91
CA ASP A 112 -14.40 10.36 3.09
C ASP A 112 -15.24 11.64 3.15
N PHE A 113 -16.54 11.49 2.94
CA PHE A 113 -17.52 12.58 3.01
C PHE A 113 -18.42 12.46 4.25
N GLY A 114 -18.06 11.62 5.23
CA GLY A 114 -18.81 11.37 6.46
C GLY A 114 -20.08 10.51 6.32
N LYS A 115 -20.52 10.24 5.08
CA LYS A 115 -21.60 9.29 4.73
C LYS A 115 -21.16 8.22 3.73
N SER A 116 -19.87 8.18 3.42
CA SER A 116 -19.28 7.19 2.54
C SER A 116 -19.07 5.87 3.28
N GLU A 117 -18.99 4.77 2.53
CA GLU A 117 -18.56 3.46 3.07
C GLU A 117 -17.16 3.57 3.69
N ASP A 118 -16.30 4.41 3.11
CA ASP A 118 -14.96 4.67 3.59
C ASP A 118 -14.94 5.79 4.65
N GLU A 119 -14.36 5.50 5.83
CA GLU A 119 -14.02 6.47 6.88
C GLU A 119 -12.49 6.49 7.10
N LEU A 120 -11.92 7.70 7.22
CA LEU A 120 -10.49 7.93 7.38
C LEU A 120 -10.17 8.55 8.74
N ASN A 121 -9.45 7.80 9.59
CA ASN A 121 -9.11 8.19 10.95
C ASN A 121 -7.59 8.32 11.12
N LEU A 122 -7.11 9.55 11.37
CA LEU A 122 -5.71 9.80 11.69
C LEU A 122 -5.46 9.48 13.17
N LEU A 123 -4.59 8.53 13.45
CA LEU A 123 -4.26 8.12 14.81
C LEU A 123 -3.29 9.09 15.48
N THR A 124 -3.30 9.15 16.81
CA THR A 124 -2.43 10.04 17.61
C THR A 124 -0.94 9.82 17.40
N ASP A 125 -0.53 8.67 16.84
CA ASP A 125 0.85 8.34 16.50
C ASP A 125 1.21 8.68 15.03
N GLY A 126 0.27 9.23 14.26
CA GLY A 126 0.44 9.61 12.87
C GLY A 126 0.29 8.44 11.89
N ARG A 127 -0.28 7.30 12.29
CA ARG A 127 -0.76 6.27 11.34
C ARG A 127 -2.17 6.62 10.84
N LEU A 128 -2.52 6.19 9.63
CA LEU A 128 -3.86 6.38 9.07
C LEU A 128 -4.65 5.08 9.14
N ARG A 129 -5.76 5.07 9.88
CA ARG A 129 -6.69 3.95 9.93
C ARG A 129 -7.81 4.19 8.91
N HIS A 130 -7.93 3.28 7.96
CA HIS A 130 -9.02 3.22 6.99
C HIS A 130 -10.05 2.20 7.49
N LEU A 131 -11.29 2.64 7.65
CA LEU A 131 -12.44 1.82 8.03
C LEU A 131 -13.37 1.71 6.83
N ILE A 132 -13.74 0.48 6.48
CA ILE A 132 -14.69 0.19 5.41
C ILE A 132 -15.96 -0.34 6.07
N HIS A 133 -16.99 0.50 6.06
CA HIS A 133 -18.33 0.12 6.48
C HIS A 133 -18.98 -0.65 5.34
N HIS A 134 -19.19 -1.95 5.54
CA HIS A 134 -20.05 -2.73 4.66
C HIS A 134 -21.50 -2.40 4.96
N GLU A 135 -21.96 -1.20 4.59
CA GLU A 135 -23.40 -0.97 4.52
C GLU A 135 -23.94 -1.83 3.38
N HIS A 136 -24.71 -2.85 3.73
CA HIS A 136 -25.55 -3.54 2.77
C HIS A 136 -26.58 -2.52 2.30
N SER A 137 -26.31 -1.80 1.21
CA SER A 137 -27.30 -0.94 0.58
C SER A 137 -28.38 -1.84 0.00
N THR A 138 -29.36 -2.20 0.84
CA THR A 138 -30.56 -2.95 0.44
C THR A 138 -31.48 -2.13 -0.46
N ASP A 139 -31.04 -0.99 -1.01
CA ASP A 139 -31.91 -0.03 -1.69
C ASP A 139 -31.38 0.51 -3.04
N SER A 140 -30.32 -0.06 -3.62
CA SER A 140 -29.81 0.38 -4.93
C SER A 140 -29.52 -0.72 -5.94
N MET A 141 -30.13 -1.89 -5.81
CA MET A 141 -30.19 -2.86 -6.91
C MET A 141 -31.61 -3.41 -7.02
N LYS A 142 -32.47 -2.68 -7.74
CA LYS A 142 -33.56 -3.33 -8.47
C LYS A 142 -32.90 -4.16 -9.58
N GLU A 143 -32.44 -5.37 -9.24
CA GLU A 143 -32.09 -6.37 -10.23
C GLU A 143 -33.36 -6.73 -11.01
N GLU A 144 -33.35 -6.41 -12.31
CA GLU A 144 -34.24 -7.03 -13.26
C GLU A 144 -34.04 -8.56 -13.21
N PRO A 145 -35.12 -9.36 -13.18
CA PRO A 145 -35.00 -10.81 -13.04
C PRO A 145 -34.55 -11.43 -14.37
N GLN A 146 -33.29 -11.86 -14.44
CA GLN A 146 -32.79 -12.69 -15.53
C GLN A 146 -32.60 -14.15 -15.04
N PRO A 147 -32.96 -15.16 -15.84
CA PRO A 147 -33.37 -16.47 -15.33
C PRO A 147 -32.20 -17.32 -14.87
N SER A 148 -32.46 -18.07 -13.81
CA SER A 148 -31.61 -19.05 -13.13
C SER A 148 -30.83 -19.96 -14.07
N ASN A 149 -29.50 -19.87 -14.05
CA ASN A 149 -28.62 -20.96 -14.50
C ASN A 149 -28.48 -21.99 -13.35
N PRO A 150 -28.68 -23.30 -13.60
CA PRO A 150 -28.75 -24.32 -12.56
C PRO A 150 -27.38 -24.86 -12.10
N PHE A 151 -26.30 -24.08 -12.20
CA PHE A 151 -24.94 -24.55 -11.92
C PHE A 151 -24.09 -23.52 -11.15
N SER A 152 -24.59 -23.07 -9.99
CA SER A 152 -23.79 -22.35 -8.99
C SER A 152 -23.39 -23.31 -7.87
N LEU A 153 -22.17 -23.84 -7.97
CA LEU A 153 -21.53 -24.70 -6.96
C LEU A 153 -20.92 -23.87 -5.81
N HIS A 154 -21.59 -22.79 -5.41
CA HIS A 154 -21.21 -22.03 -4.22
C HIS A 154 -22.09 -22.49 -3.06
N GLU A 155 -21.50 -23.39 -2.28
CA GLU A 155 -21.89 -23.65 -0.90
C GLU A 155 -22.06 -22.31 -0.20
N ASN A 156 -23.28 -22.04 0.30
CA ASN A 156 -23.60 -20.84 1.06
C ASN A 156 -22.77 -20.85 2.34
N ILE A 157 -21.58 -20.26 2.29
CA ILE A 157 -20.76 -19.99 3.46
C ILE A 157 -21.62 -19.08 4.36
N PRO A 158 -21.96 -19.49 5.60
CA PRO A 158 -22.71 -18.64 6.51
C PRO A 158 -21.85 -17.43 6.84
N ILE A 159 -22.14 -16.30 6.20
CA ILE A 159 -21.50 -15.03 6.51
C ILE A 159 -22.15 -14.53 7.81
N PRO A 160 -21.39 -14.32 8.90
CA PRO A 160 -21.96 -13.81 10.14
C PRO A 160 -22.61 -12.44 9.91
N GLU A 161 -23.81 -12.26 10.48
CA GLU A 161 -24.76 -11.16 10.25
C GLU A 161 -24.26 -9.79 10.70
N VAL A 162 -23.15 -9.74 11.44
CA VAL A 162 -22.46 -8.50 11.82
C VAL A 162 -21.00 -8.63 11.42
N LYS A 163 -20.67 -8.24 10.19
CA LYS A 163 -19.28 -8.02 9.81
C LYS A 163 -18.82 -6.74 10.49
N GLU A 164 -17.95 -6.88 11.49
CA GLU A 164 -17.15 -5.75 11.96
C GLU A 164 -16.55 -5.02 10.73
N PRO A 165 -16.51 -3.67 10.72
CA PRO A 165 -16.00 -2.94 9.58
C PRO A 165 -14.58 -3.38 9.28
N ALA A 166 -14.32 -3.74 8.03
CA ALA A 166 -12.99 -4.14 7.63
C ALA A 166 -12.07 -2.92 7.82
N SER A 167 -11.06 -3.05 8.67
CA SER A 167 -10.17 -1.94 9.01
C SER A 167 -8.73 -2.26 8.64
N TYR A 168 -8.03 -1.29 8.07
CA TYR A 168 -6.62 -1.39 7.73
C TYR A 168 -5.86 -0.16 8.20
N ILE A 169 -4.64 -0.36 8.72
CA ILE A 169 -3.80 0.72 9.23
C ILE A 169 -2.63 0.93 8.26
N HIS A 170 -2.61 2.08 7.61
CA HIS A 170 -1.50 2.55 6.80
C HIS A 170 -0.44 3.19 7.70
N VAL A 171 0.79 2.69 7.57
CA VAL A 171 1.97 3.25 8.24
C VAL A 171 2.36 4.60 7.63
N GLN A 172 3.10 5.40 8.39
CA GLN A 172 3.66 6.68 7.91
C GLN A 172 4.40 6.50 6.57
N ASN A 173 4.35 7.51 5.71
CA ASN A 173 4.91 7.50 4.34
C ASN A 173 4.25 6.55 3.33
N LYS A 174 3.33 5.66 3.75
CA LYS A 174 2.51 4.82 2.85
C LYS A 174 1.10 5.38 2.61
N TYR A 175 0.85 6.59 3.12
CA TYR A 175 -0.33 7.38 2.81
C TYR A 175 0.05 8.87 2.72
N CYS A 176 -0.81 9.65 2.08
CA CYS A 176 -0.91 11.08 2.30
C CYS A 176 -2.39 11.44 2.46
N MET A 177 -2.69 12.50 3.21
CA MET A 177 -4.05 12.92 3.51
C MET A 177 -4.20 14.42 3.28
N ASP A 178 -5.35 14.87 2.81
CA ASP A 178 -5.65 16.28 2.60
C ASP A 178 -7.16 16.55 2.65
N LYS A 179 -7.52 17.82 2.70
CA LYS A 179 -8.91 18.25 2.48
C LYS A 179 -9.19 18.26 0.98
N ILE A 180 -10.33 17.72 0.57
CA ILE A 180 -10.79 17.77 -0.82
C ILE A 180 -12.02 18.65 -1.00
N LEU A 181 -12.04 19.40 -2.09
CA LEU A 181 -13.19 20.12 -2.62
C LEU A 181 -13.50 19.59 -4.02
N ILE A 182 -14.70 19.04 -4.22
CA ILE A 182 -15.20 18.68 -5.55
C ILE A 182 -15.99 19.88 -6.09
N THR A 183 -15.53 20.49 -7.18
CA THR A 183 -16.15 21.72 -7.69
C THR A 183 -17.54 21.47 -8.27
N ASN A 184 -17.73 20.35 -8.96
CA ASN A 184 -19.00 19.97 -9.60
C ASN A 184 -20.17 19.88 -8.60
N THR A 185 -19.93 19.39 -7.39
CA THR A 185 -20.95 19.19 -6.37
C THR A 185 -20.80 20.13 -5.17
N SER A 186 -19.73 20.94 -5.16
CA SER A 186 -19.33 21.78 -4.02
C SER A 186 -19.21 21.00 -2.70
N MET A 187 -18.94 19.69 -2.78
CA MET A 187 -18.78 18.84 -1.61
C MET A 187 -17.37 18.97 -1.05
N VAL A 188 -17.29 19.10 0.27
CA VAL A 188 -16.04 19.12 1.02
C VAL A 188 -15.93 17.83 1.80
N GLY A 189 -14.76 17.20 1.73
CA GLY A 189 -14.48 15.99 2.46
C GLY A 189 -13.00 15.86 2.78
N ILE A 190 -12.65 14.66 3.21
CA ILE A 190 -11.30 14.24 3.44
C ILE A 190 -10.88 13.32 2.30
N TYR A 191 -9.66 13.53 1.81
CA TYR A 191 -9.07 12.72 0.76
C TYR A 191 -7.79 12.10 1.29
N ALA A 192 -7.56 10.84 0.97
CA ALA A 192 -6.27 10.21 1.18
C ALA A 192 -5.84 9.45 -0.07
N GLN A 193 -4.56 9.56 -0.39
CA GLN A 193 -3.89 8.64 -1.31
C GLN A 193 -3.16 7.61 -0.46
N VAL A 194 -3.49 6.33 -0.64
CA VAL A 194 -2.86 5.24 0.11
C VAL A 194 -2.18 4.25 -0.82
N CYS A 195 -1.12 3.61 -0.34
CA CYS A 195 -0.58 2.41 -0.97
C CYS A 195 -1.55 1.25 -0.75
N ILE A 196 -1.87 0.53 -1.82
CA ILE A 196 -2.60 -0.73 -1.70
C ILE A 196 -1.70 -1.68 -0.90
N PRO A 197 -2.18 -2.21 0.24
CA PRO A 197 -1.38 -3.19 0.98
C PRO A 197 -1.05 -4.36 0.06
N GLU A 198 0.17 -4.88 0.18
CA GLU A 198 0.49 -6.19 -0.36
C GLU A 198 -0.36 -7.20 0.40
N VAL A 199 -1.60 -7.39 -0.06
CA VAL A 199 -2.29 -8.61 0.20
C VAL A 199 -1.39 -9.66 -0.42
N LYS A 200 -0.76 -10.45 0.44
CA LYS A 200 -0.58 -11.86 0.14
C LYS A 200 -2.01 -12.38 -0.04
N ALA A 201 -2.65 -12.05 -1.17
CA ALA A 201 -3.80 -12.79 -1.61
C ALA A 201 -3.36 -14.25 -1.49
N ASN A 202 -4.28 -15.15 -1.16
CA ASN A 202 -4.01 -16.56 -1.37
C ASN A 202 -3.86 -16.80 -2.89
N TRP A 203 -2.83 -16.24 -3.52
CA TRP A 203 -2.19 -16.69 -4.74
C TRP A 203 -1.76 -18.14 -4.62
N LYS A 204 -1.76 -18.70 -3.40
CA LYS A 204 -1.78 -20.14 -3.19
C LYS A 204 -2.89 -20.76 -4.03
N ASP A 205 -4.10 -20.23 -4.03
CA ASP A 205 -5.24 -20.83 -4.74
C ASP A 205 -5.15 -20.67 -6.25
N PHE A 206 -4.70 -19.53 -6.79
CA PHE A 206 -4.51 -19.37 -8.24
C PHE A 206 -3.29 -20.13 -8.77
N ASN A 207 -2.15 -20.10 -8.07
CA ASN A 207 -0.99 -20.89 -8.48
C ASN A 207 -1.27 -22.39 -8.32
N PHE A 208 -2.01 -22.78 -7.29
CA PHE A 208 -2.50 -24.13 -7.11
C PHE A 208 -3.49 -24.51 -8.20
N LEU A 209 -4.48 -23.67 -8.52
CA LEU A 209 -5.45 -23.91 -9.58
C LEU A 209 -4.76 -24.07 -10.94
N MET A 210 -3.84 -23.16 -11.27
CA MET A 210 -3.08 -23.20 -12.53
C MET A 210 -2.22 -24.47 -12.63
N LYS A 211 -1.42 -24.78 -11.60
CA LYS A 211 -0.47 -25.90 -11.66
C LYS A 211 -1.14 -27.26 -11.42
N LYS A 212 -2.18 -27.33 -10.59
CA LYS A 212 -2.79 -28.58 -10.13
C LYS A 212 -4.04 -28.98 -10.91
N VAL A 213 -4.77 -28.02 -11.48
CA VAL A 213 -6.04 -28.29 -12.18
C VAL A 213 -5.90 -27.98 -13.66
N LEU A 214 -5.52 -26.75 -14.01
CA LEU A 214 -5.51 -26.34 -15.42
C LEU A 214 -4.41 -27.04 -16.23
N ASN A 215 -3.18 -27.10 -15.73
CA ASN A 215 -2.07 -27.74 -16.45
C ASN A 215 -2.34 -29.22 -16.83
N PRO A 216 -2.72 -30.11 -15.89
CA PRO A 216 -3.04 -31.50 -16.25
C PRO A 216 -4.28 -31.63 -17.15
N ILE A 217 -5.28 -30.73 -17.04
CA ILE A 217 -6.44 -30.72 -17.94
C ILE A 217 -6.03 -30.38 -19.37
N PHE A 218 -5.16 -29.38 -19.57
CA PHE A 218 -4.68 -29.03 -20.91
C PHE A 218 -3.86 -30.16 -21.54
N HIS A 219 -2.99 -30.83 -20.77
CA HIS A 219 -2.28 -32.01 -21.26
C HIS A 219 -3.24 -33.17 -21.62
N ALA A 220 -4.28 -33.41 -20.81
CA ALA A 220 -5.29 -34.43 -21.07
C ALA A 220 -6.12 -34.13 -22.34
N ILE A 221 -6.57 -32.88 -22.51
CA ILE A 221 -7.30 -32.44 -23.72
C ILE A 221 -6.41 -32.61 -24.96
N ALA A 222 -5.13 -32.22 -24.89
CA ALA A 222 -4.20 -32.38 -25.99
C ALA A 222 -4.01 -33.86 -26.38
N MET A 223 -3.87 -34.77 -25.41
CA MET A 223 -3.79 -36.22 -25.67
C MET A 223 -5.05 -36.75 -26.37
N VAL A 224 -6.24 -36.33 -25.94
CA VAL A 224 -7.51 -36.73 -26.57
C VAL A 224 -7.59 -36.25 -28.01
N LEU A 225 -7.20 -34.99 -28.29
CA LEU A 225 -7.18 -34.45 -29.64
C LEU A 225 -6.20 -35.20 -30.56
N PHE A 226 -4.97 -35.47 -30.09
CA PHE A 226 -4.00 -36.25 -30.87
C PHE A 226 -4.46 -37.68 -31.12
N LEU A 227 -5.15 -38.30 -30.16
CA LEU A 227 -5.70 -39.65 -30.29
C LEU A 227 -6.83 -39.69 -31.32
N ILE A 228 -7.74 -38.70 -31.32
CA ILE A 228 -8.78 -38.56 -32.34
C ILE A 228 -8.15 -38.45 -33.73
N VAL A 229 -7.14 -37.60 -33.90
CA VAL A 229 -6.43 -37.45 -35.18
C VAL A 229 -5.78 -38.77 -35.59
N ALA A 230 -5.08 -39.46 -34.68
CA ALA A 230 -4.46 -40.75 -34.96
C ALA A 230 -5.49 -41.81 -35.41
N ILE A 231 -6.66 -41.88 -34.78
CA ILE A 231 -7.75 -42.80 -35.17
C ILE A 231 -8.28 -42.47 -36.57
N ILE A 232 -8.54 -41.19 -36.88
CA ILE A 232 -9.08 -40.77 -38.18
C ILE A 232 -8.15 -41.20 -39.32
N TYR A 233 -6.84 -40.92 -39.19
CA TYR A 233 -5.84 -41.31 -40.20
C TYR A 233 -5.56 -42.82 -40.25
N PHE A 234 -5.87 -43.56 -39.18
CA PHE A 234 -5.73 -45.03 -39.15
C PHE A 234 -6.93 -45.75 -39.77
N VAL A 235 -8.15 -45.26 -39.53
CA VAL A 235 -9.41 -45.91 -39.94
C VAL A 235 -9.78 -45.58 -41.39
N LEU A 236 -9.48 -44.38 -41.88
CA LEU A 236 -9.81 -43.99 -43.27
C LEU A 236 -8.74 -44.53 -44.23
N PRO A 237 -9.07 -45.53 -45.09
CA PRO A 237 -8.10 -46.15 -46.00
C PRO A 237 -7.54 -45.16 -47.04
N THR A 238 -8.32 -44.12 -47.35
CA THR A 238 -8.00 -43.07 -48.33
C THR A 238 -6.98 -42.03 -47.85
N LEU A 239 -6.68 -41.99 -46.55
CA LEU A 239 -5.68 -41.08 -45.96
C LEU A 239 -4.44 -41.82 -45.46
N ARG A 240 -4.43 -43.16 -45.56
CA ARG A 240 -3.34 -44.05 -45.12
C ARG A 240 -2.21 -44.15 -46.15
N ASP A 241 -1.95 -43.04 -46.84
CA ASP A 241 -0.82 -42.89 -47.74
C ASP A 241 0.45 -42.55 -46.94
N LEU A 242 1.60 -42.42 -47.63
CA LEU A 242 2.88 -42.05 -47.02
C LEU A 242 2.79 -40.83 -46.07
N PRO A 243 2.04 -39.75 -46.40
CA PRO A 243 1.85 -38.62 -45.48
C PRO A 243 1.06 -38.98 -44.22
N GLY A 244 0.03 -39.83 -44.34
CA GLY A 244 -0.77 -40.29 -43.20
C GLY A 244 0.06 -41.06 -42.18
N ASN A 245 0.99 -41.90 -42.62
CA ASN A 245 1.92 -42.61 -41.74
C ASN A 245 2.92 -41.68 -41.03
N ILE A 246 3.38 -40.61 -41.68
CA ILE A 246 4.25 -39.61 -41.04
C ILE A 246 3.46 -38.86 -39.95
N ILE A 247 2.24 -38.43 -40.27
CA ILE A 247 1.36 -37.68 -39.35
C ILE A 247 0.97 -38.54 -38.14
N THR A 248 0.60 -39.82 -38.34
CA THR A 248 0.27 -40.71 -37.22
C THR A 248 1.47 -40.95 -36.31
N THR A 249 2.66 -41.13 -36.87
CA THR A 249 3.89 -41.31 -36.08
C THR A 249 4.20 -40.06 -35.24
N ILE A 250 4.07 -38.87 -35.81
CA ILE A 250 4.24 -37.60 -35.08
C ILE A 250 3.23 -37.48 -33.94
N ASN A 251 1.95 -37.79 -34.19
CA ASN A 251 0.91 -37.74 -33.15
C ASN A 251 1.17 -38.75 -32.02
N VAL A 252 1.62 -39.96 -32.32
CA VAL A 252 2.00 -40.95 -31.30
C VAL A 252 3.18 -40.44 -30.46
N CYS A 253 4.20 -39.85 -31.08
CA CYS A 253 5.32 -39.24 -30.37
C CYS A 253 4.87 -38.09 -29.46
N LEU A 254 3.95 -37.24 -29.93
CA LEU A 254 3.38 -36.15 -29.13
C LEU A 254 2.57 -36.67 -27.94
N ILE A 255 1.77 -37.73 -28.11
CA ILE A 255 1.04 -38.38 -27.02
C ILE A 255 1.99 -38.89 -25.94
N VAL A 256 3.09 -39.55 -26.33
CA VAL A 256 4.10 -40.07 -25.38
C VAL A 256 4.79 -38.92 -24.64
N SER A 257 5.13 -37.83 -25.33
CA SER A 257 5.70 -36.63 -24.68
C SER A 257 4.75 -36.03 -23.65
N GLN A 258 3.47 -35.85 -24.00
CA GLN A 258 2.47 -35.31 -23.09
C GLN A 258 2.20 -36.23 -21.90
N ALA A 259 2.24 -37.55 -22.10
CA ALA A 259 2.13 -38.53 -21.02
C ALA A 259 3.33 -38.46 -20.06
N ALA A 260 4.56 -38.29 -20.56
CA ALA A 260 5.75 -38.15 -19.74
C ALA A 260 5.71 -36.87 -18.89
N ASP A 261 5.29 -35.75 -19.48
CA ASP A 261 5.11 -34.49 -18.76
C ASP A 261 3.99 -34.59 -17.71
N LEU A 262 2.88 -35.26 -18.04
CA LEU A 262 1.79 -35.51 -17.10
C LEU A 262 2.25 -36.38 -15.91
N VAL A 263 3.00 -37.45 -16.15
CA VAL A 263 3.57 -38.30 -15.07
C VAL A 263 4.55 -37.51 -14.21
N ARG A 264 5.37 -36.64 -14.81
CA ARG A 264 6.28 -35.75 -14.06
C ARG A 264 5.50 -34.83 -13.12
N ILE A 265 4.44 -34.21 -13.62
CA ILE A 265 3.53 -33.36 -12.85
C ILE A 265 2.91 -34.16 -11.69
N PHE A 266 2.37 -35.36 -11.94
CA PHE A 266 1.77 -36.19 -10.89
C PHE A 266 2.78 -36.72 -9.86
N THR A 267 4.00 -37.06 -10.27
CA THR A 267 5.05 -37.55 -9.36
C THR A 267 5.60 -36.45 -8.47
N GLU A 268 5.78 -35.23 -8.99
CA GLU A 268 6.14 -34.05 -8.20
C GLU A 268 5.06 -33.75 -7.13
N PHE A 269 3.78 -33.94 -7.46
CA PHE A 269 2.68 -33.72 -6.52
C PHE A 269 2.43 -34.87 -5.54
N SER A 270 2.63 -36.12 -5.95
CA SER A 270 2.45 -37.28 -5.07
C SER A 270 3.42 -37.25 -3.87
N ASN A 271 4.64 -36.74 -4.08
CA ASN A 271 5.62 -36.54 -3.00
C ASN A 271 5.11 -35.58 -1.90
N HIS A 272 4.30 -34.58 -2.25
CA HIS A 272 3.67 -33.69 -1.28
C HIS A 272 2.39 -34.27 -0.63
N ILE A 273 1.65 -35.14 -1.34
CA ILE A 273 0.45 -35.79 -0.81
C ILE A 273 0.79 -36.96 0.12
N SER A 274 1.90 -37.68 -0.12
CA SER A 274 2.38 -38.72 0.80
C SER A 274 2.61 -38.13 2.20
N PHE A 275 3.21 -36.94 2.32
CA PHE A 275 3.36 -36.23 3.59
C PHE A 275 2.03 -35.84 4.26
N MET A 276 0.97 -35.56 3.49
CA MET A 276 -0.34 -35.17 4.01
C MET A 276 -1.20 -36.39 4.42
N ILE A 277 -0.99 -37.56 3.80
CA ILE A 277 -1.68 -38.80 4.18
C ILE A 277 -1.03 -39.42 5.42
N THR A 278 0.31 -39.35 5.59
CA THR A 278 0.97 -39.87 6.80
C THR A 278 0.59 -39.11 8.09
N GLY A 279 0.07 -37.89 7.97
CA GLY A 279 -0.41 -37.10 9.12
C GLY A 279 -1.84 -37.41 9.58
N LYS A 280 -2.64 -38.14 8.78
CA LYS A 280 -4.05 -38.45 9.11
C LYS A 280 -4.25 -39.82 9.75
N ASP A 281 -3.24 -40.70 9.69
CA ASP A 281 -3.30 -42.06 10.27
C ASP A 281 -2.67 -42.19 11.68
N ILE A 282 -2.29 -41.08 12.34
CA ILE A 282 -1.70 -41.10 13.70
C ILE A 282 -2.68 -40.72 14.83
N HIS A 283 -3.97 -40.58 14.53
CA HIS A 283 -5.02 -40.48 15.57
C HIS A 283 -6.18 -41.43 15.27
N THR A 284 -5.90 -42.73 15.25
CA THR A 284 -6.89 -43.76 15.60
C THR A 284 -6.17 -45.06 15.89
N VAL A 285 -5.71 -45.23 17.14
CA VAL A 285 -5.90 -46.34 18.08
C VAL A 285 -5.24 -45.92 19.40
#